data_AF-A0A0G2G037-F1
#
_entry.id   AF-A0A0G2G037-F1
#
_cell.length_a   1.000
_cell.length_b   1.000
_cell.length_c   1.000
_cell.angle_alpha   90.00
_cell.angle_beta   90.00
_cell.angle_gamma   90.00
#
_symmetry.space_group_name_H-M   'P 1'
#
loop_
_entity.id
_entity.type
_entity.pdbx_description
1 polymer ?
#
loop_
_entity_poly.entity_id
_entity_poly.type
_entity_poly.pdbx_seq_one_letter_code
_entity_poly.pdbx_strand_id
1 'polypeptide(L)'
;MNGPYDILTKSGQSDHFVIEVAAEKEITKSIEGVLVERTVVLDNKLIDHVHTKYDLLVVPGGGSDAVNAQAAKLDSAFMRLIAAFANTLSKFKDDRRVLLSICTGAAFPANLGIFNDRYCTTHWAFYGQVTVDLRCAADRTKGARRTIASVVTGTNTFIKRANWARQFLGGSVRASGVIAGPARVVIDDVFFGGKMKAAQDKARRATALWEELGGKFTTKTETNMVWLDIPGSGLTLEHYIEVESDFPINIGEPIHGRLFLHYQITNQAFAALCDFFQGCLQVFKKPIPA
;
A
#
# COMPACT_ATOMS: atom_id res chain seq x y z
N MET A 1 5.56 -11.82 16.13
CA MET A 1 4.51 -11.62 15.11
C MET A 1 4.08 -10.16 15.23
N ASN A 2 4.90 -9.22 14.76
CA ASN A 2 4.71 -7.80 15.09
C ASN A 2 3.44 -7.26 14.41
N GLY A 3 2.37 -7.01 15.18
CA GLY A 3 1.07 -6.61 14.66
C GLY A 3 0.02 -6.51 15.78
N PRO A 4 -1.28 -6.34 15.45
CA PRO A 4 -2.35 -6.19 16.44
C PRO A 4 -2.38 -7.34 17.45
N TYR A 5 -2.08 -8.56 17.00
CA TYR A 5 -2.00 -9.73 17.88
C TYR A 5 -0.95 -9.57 18.98
N ASP A 6 0.29 -9.19 18.64
CA ASP A 6 1.35 -8.94 19.64
C ASP A 6 1.02 -7.70 20.51
N ILE A 7 0.37 -6.67 19.96
CA ILE A 7 -0.01 -5.46 20.72
C ILE A 7 -1.06 -5.78 21.77
N LEU A 8 -2.11 -6.51 21.39
CA LEU A 8 -3.22 -6.86 22.27
C LEU A 8 -2.81 -7.91 23.33
N THR A 9 -1.74 -8.68 23.11
CA THR A 9 -1.28 -9.71 24.06
C THR A 9 -0.11 -9.30 24.96
N LYS A 10 0.84 -8.47 24.49
CA LYS A 10 2.13 -8.26 25.19
C LYS A 10 2.35 -6.87 25.77
N SER A 11 1.52 -5.88 25.47
CA SER A 11 1.79 -4.47 25.80
C SER A 11 1.45 -4.03 27.24
N GLY A 12 1.54 -4.94 28.22
CA GLY A 12 1.13 -4.69 29.61
C GLY A 12 -0.39 -4.59 29.79
N GLN A 13 -1.15 -5.20 28.88
CA GLN A 13 -2.63 -5.28 28.89
C GLN A 13 -3.13 -6.72 28.74
N SER A 14 -2.31 -7.70 29.10
CA SER A 14 -2.61 -9.15 28.95
C SER A 14 -3.89 -9.60 29.67
N ASP A 15 -4.35 -8.81 30.63
CA ASP A 15 -5.51 -8.98 31.50
C ASP A 15 -6.76 -8.24 30.99
N HIS A 16 -6.66 -7.44 29.92
CA HIS A 16 -7.77 -6.69 29.35
C HIS A 16 -8.38 -7.32 28.09
N PHE A 17 -7.62 -8.16 27.36
CA PHE A 17 -8.08 -8.75 26.10
C PHE A 17 -7.87 -10.27 26.09
N VAL A 18 -8.96 -11.00 25.81
CA VAL A 18 -8.91 -12.42 25.44
C VAL A 18 -8.99 -12.50 23.92
N ILE A 19 -8.01 -13.15 23.30
CA ILE A 19 -7.91 -13.25 21.84
C ILE A 19 -8.22 -14.67 21.39
N GLU A 20 -9.13 -14.80 20.44
CA GLU A 20 -9.34 -16.03 19.68
C GLU A 20 -9.05 -15.79 18.20
N VAL A 21 -8.38 -16.75 17.56
CA VAL A 21 -8.08 -16.75 16.13
C VAL A 21 -9.00 -17.74 15.44
N ALA A 22 -9.87 -17.22 14.56
CA ALA A 22 -10.76 -18.03 13.73
C ALA A 22 -10.20 -18.14 12.30
N ALA A 23 -10.18 -19.36 11.76
CA ALA A 23 -9.82 -19.60 10.37
C ALA A 23 -10.54 -20.85 9.82
N GLU A 24 -10.71 -20.90 8.50
CA GLU A 24 -11.28 -22.06 7.80
C GLU A 24 -10.37 -23.30 7.90
N LYS A 25 -9.04 -23.07 7.92
CA LYS A 25 -8.03 -24.11 8.11
C LYS A 25 -7.48 -24.08 9.53
N GLU A 26 -7.06 -25.23 10.03
CA GLU A 26 -6.43 -25.36 11.35
C GLU A 26 -5.14 -24.56 11.46
N ILE A 27 -4.30 -24.63 10.42
CA ILE A 27 -3.05 -23.87 10.32
C ILE A 27 -3.10 -22.99 9.06
N THR A 28 -2.80 -21.70 9.23
CA THR A 28 -2.63 -20.74 8.15
C THR A 28 -1.17 -20.34 8.06
N LYS A 29 -0.56 -20.46 6.87
CA LYS A 29 0.84 -20.09 6.63
C LYS A 29 0.92 -18.71 5.98
N SER A 30 1.72 -17.81 6.55
CA SER A 30 2.06 -16.51 5.94
C SER A 30 3.08 -16.65 4.81
N ILE A 31 3.24 -15.62 4.00
CA ILE A 31 4.23 -15.62 2.90
C ILE A 31 5.67 -15.66 3.42
N GLU A 32 5.91 -15.11 4.61
CA GLU A 32 7.18 -15.17 5.34
C GLU A 32 7.42 -16.53 6.02
N GLY A 33 6.51 -17.49 5.83
CA GLY A 33 6.62 -18.84 6.35
C GLY A 33 6.15 -19.02 7.79
N VAL A 34 5.54 -18.01 8.40
CA VAL A 34 4.99 -18.10 9.76
C VAL A 34 3.72 -18.94 9.74
N LEU A 35 3.62 -19.92 10.65
CA LEU A 35 2.42 -20.74 10.84
C LEU A 35 1.59 -20.15 11.98
N VAL A 36 0.31 -19.90 11.71
CA VAL A 36 -0.66 -19.42 12.69
C VAL A 36 -1.74 -20.48 12.83
N GLU A 37 -1.82 -21.07 14.01
CA GLU A 37 -2.86 -22.04 14.37
C GLU A 37 -4.12 -21.30 14.82
N ARG A 38 -5.29 -21.77 14.38
CA ARG A 38 -6.57 -21.25 14.87
C ARG A 38 -6.83 -21.75 16.28
N THR A 39 -7.43 -20.91 17.11
CA THR A 39 -7.88 -21.31 18.46
C THR A 39 -9.36 -21.63 18.50
N VAL A 40 -10.13 -21.17 17.51
CA VAL A 40 -11.56 -21.43 17.40
C VAL A 40 -11.94 -21.84 15.97
N VAL A 41 -12.88 -22.77 15.87
CA VAL A 41 -13.42 -23.23 14.58
C VAL A 41 -14.30 -22.15 13.99
N LEU A 42 -14.07 -21.82 12.72
CA LEU A 42 -14.94 -20.91 11.96
C LEU A 42 -16.15 -21.69 11.43
N ASP A 43 -17.23 -21.71 12.20
CA ASP A 43 -18.48 -22.39 11.88
C ASP A 43 -19.71 -21.49 12.09
N ASN A 44 -20.90 -22.01 11.81
CA ASN A 44 -22.15 -21.27 12.02
C ASN A 44 -22.35 -20.88 13.49
N LYS A 45 -21.89 -21.68 14.46
CA LYS A 45 -22.03 -21.35 15.89
C LYS A 45 -21.25 -20.09 16.23
N LEU A 46 -20.01 -19.97 15.73
CA LEU A 46 -19.21 -18.77 15.92
C LEU A 46 -19.85 -17.57 15.24
N ILE A 47 -20.32 -17.73 14.00
CA ILE A 47 -20.95 -16.65 13.23
C ILE A 47 -22.19 -16.10 13.94
N ASP A 48 -23.06 -16.98 14.43
CA ASP A 48 -24.31 -16.58 15.08
C ASP A 48 -24.07 -15.81 16.39
N HIS A 49 -22.96 -16.09 17.09
CA HIS A 49 -22.66 -15.48 18.39
C HIS A 49 -21.51 -14.45 18.35
N VAL A 50 -20.93 -14.17 17.18
CA VAL A 50 -19.73 -13.31 17.07
C VAL A 50 -19.98 -11.92 17.66
N HIS A 51 -21.20 -11.41 17.49
CA HIS A 51 -21.60 -10.07 17.90
C HIS A 51 -21.92 -9.94 19.40
N THR A 52 -22.18 -11.06 20.09
CA THR A 52 -22.40 -11.09 21.54
C THR A 52 -21.14 -11.54 22.29
N LYS A 53 -20.27 -12.32 21.64
CA LYS A 53 -19.07 -12.89 22.25
C LYS A 53 -17.87 -11.95 22.16
N TYR A 54 -17.77 -11.11 21.12
CA TYR A 54 -16.60 -10.27 20.90
C TYR A 54 -16.96 -8.79 20.79
N ASP A 55 -16.15 -7.96 21.42
CA ASP A 55 -16.15 -6.51 21.23
C ASP A 55 -15.32 -6.08 20.00
N LEU A 56 -14.36 -6.92 19.60
CA LEU A 56 -13.36 -6.59 18.60
C LEU A 56 -13.31 -7.67 17.51
N LEU A 57 -13.45 -7.28 16.25
CA LEU A 57 -13.15 -8.15 15.11
C LEU A 57 -12.00 -7.56 14.30
N VAL A 58 -10.86 -8.25 14.27
CA VAL A 58 -9.71 -7.89 13.44
C VAL A 58 -9.64 -8.80 12.21
N VAL A 59 -9.66 -8.20 11.03
CA VAL A 59 -9.65 -8.87 9.73
C VAL A 59 -8.34 -8.51 9.01
N PRO A 60 -7.30 -9.36 9.10
CA PRO A 60 -6.04 -9.10 8.41
C PRO A 60 -6.17 -9.31 6.90
N GLY A 61 -5.40 -8.53 6.14
CA GLY A 61 -5.19 -8.74 4.71
C GLY A 61 -4.09 -9.75 4.39
N GLY A 62 -3.87 -9.97 3.11
CA GLY A 62 -2.82 -10.83 2.56
C GLY A 62 -2.44 -10.43 1.12
N GLY A 63 -1.84 -11.35 0.37
CA GLY A 63 -1.55 -11.14 -1.05
C GLY A 63 -2.82 -10.84 -1.85
N SER A 64 -2.75 -9.87 -2.76
CA SER A 64 -3.93 -9.29 -3.44
C SER A 64 -4.82 -10.34 -4.11
N ASP A 65 -4.24 -11.32 -4.81
CA ASP A 65 -5.01 -12.34 -5.55
C ASP A 65 -5.80 -13.26 -4.62
N ALA A 66 -5.18 -13.71 -3.53
CA ALA A 66 -5.84 -14.56 -2.54
C ALA A 66 -6.95 -13.80 -1.81
N VAL A 67 -6.72 -12.53 -1.48
CA VAL A 67 -7.72 -11.65 -0.87
C VAL A 67 -8.91 -11.45 -1.80
N ASN A 68 -8.66 -11.15 -3.08
CA ASN A 68 -9.73 -10.97 -4.08
C ASN A 68 -10.55 -12.24 -4.27
N ALA A 69 -9.87 -13.39 -4.42
CA ALA A 69 -10.53 -14.68 -4.58
C ALA A 69 -11.41 -15.05 -3.38
N GLN A 70 -11.00 -14.67 -2.16
CA GLN A 70 -11.82 -14.88 -0.96
C GLN A 70 -12.94 -13.85 -0.83
N ALA A 71 -12.68 -12.58 -1.14
CA ALA A 71 -13.68 -11.51 -1.06
C ALA A 71 -14.84 -11.72 -2.04
N ALA A 72 -14.60 -12.37 -3.18
CA ALA A 72 -15.63 -12.75 -4.14
C ALA A 72 -16.59 -13.85 -3.62
N LYS A 73 -16.21 -14.61 -2.60
CA LYS A 73 -17.03 -15.70 -2.02
C LYS A 73 -17.90 -15.18 -0.88
N LEU A 74 -18.91 -14.39 -1.20
CA LEU A 74 -19.79 -13.74 -0.21
C LEU A 74 -20.45 -14.73 0.77
N ASP A 75 -20.75 -15.95 0.31
CA ASP A 75 -21.38 -17.01 1.13
C ASP A 75 -20.39 -17.80 2.00
N SER A 76 -19.09 -17.56 1.88
CA SER A 76 -18.08 -18.24 2.70
C SER A 76 -18.27 -17.94 4.19
N ALA A 77 -17.90 -18.91 5.05
CA ALA A 77 -17.99 -18.74 6.49
C ALA A 77 -17.21 -17.50 6.98
N PHE A 78 -16.06 -17.22 6.35
CA PHE A 78 -15.26 -16.04 6.61
C PHE A 78 -16.00 -14.73 6.31
N MET A 79 -16.61 -14.61 5.13
CA MET A 79 -17.34 -13.40 4.75
C MET A 79 -18.62 -13.22 5.57
N ARG A 80 -19.32 -14.32 5.86
CA ARG A 80 -20.51 -14.32 6.73
C ARG A 80 -20.20 -13.88 8.16
N LEU A 81 -19.05 -14.26 8.72
CA LEU A 81 -18.60 -13.78 10.03
C LEU A 81 -18.46 -12.25 10.06
N ILE A 82 -17.80 -11.69 9.04
CA ILE A 82 -17.59 -10.23 8.92
C ILE A 82 -18.93 -9.51 8.80
N ALA A 83 -19.83 -10.02 7.95
CA ALA A 83 -21.17 -9.47 7.77
C ALA A 83 -21.99 -9.53 9.07
N ALA A 84 -21.98 -10.66 9.77
CA ALA A 84 -22.69 -10.85 11.03
C ALA A 84 -22.23 -9.87 12.11
N PHE A 85 -20.92 -9.66 12.24
CA PHE A 85 -20.37 -8.67 13.16
C PHE A 85 -20.74 -7.24 12.74
N ALA A 86 -20.55 -6.89 11.47
CA ALA A 86 -20.77 -5.54 10.96
C ALA A 86 -22.23 -5.05 11.04
N ASN A 87 -23.19 -5.94 10.78
CA ASN A 87 -24.63 -5.64 10.84
C ASN A 87 -25.13 -5.24 12.24
N THR A 88 -24.30 -5.35 13.27
CA THR A 88 -24.64 -5.00 14.65
C THR A 88 -23.99 -3.69 15.13
N LEU A 89 -23.03 -3.13 14.38
CA LEU A 89 -22.22 -1.97 14.75
C LEU A 89 -22.99 -0.64 14.88
N SER A 90 -24.27 -0.59 14.52
CA SER A 90 -25.11 0.61 14.54
C SER A 90 -26.29 0.56 15.52
N LYS A 91 -26.47 -0.54 16.25
CA LYS A 91 -27.72 -0.77 17.02
C LYS A 91 -27.73 -0.14 18.41
N PHE A 92 -26.58 0.26 18.98
CA PHE A 92 -26.54 0.81 20.34
C PHE A 92 -25.69 2.09 20.42
N LYS A 93 -26.19 3.08 21.17
CA LYS A 93 -25.59 4.42 21.31
C LYS A 93 -24.29 4.44 22.14
N ASP A 94 -23.97 3.32 22.79
CA ASP A 94 -22.84 3.15 23.72
C ASP A 94 -21.98 1.93 23.36
N ASP A 95 -22.07 1.50 22.10
CA ASP A 95 -21.48 0.26 21.62
C ASP A 95 -19.98 0.39 21.43
N ARG A 96 -19.20 -0.34 22.24
CA ARG A 96 -17.72 -0.36 22.17
C ARG A 96 -17.20 -1.28 21.07
N ARG A 97 -18.09 -1.81 20.22
CA ARG A 97 -17.75 -2.77 19.18
C ARG A 97 -17.00 -2.14 18.02
N VAL A 98 -15.90 -2.76 17.62
CA VAL A 98 -15.06 -2.25 16.54
C VAL A 98 -14.68 -3.35 15.55
N LEU A 99 -14.95 -3.09 14.27
CA LEU A 99 -14.45 -3.88 13.13
C LEU A 99 -13.20 -3.21 12.57
N LEU A 100 -12.10 -3.96 12.53
CA LEU A 100 -10.81 -3.52 12.05
C LEU A 100 -10.37 -4.34 10.84
N SER A 101 -10.32 -3.75 9.65
CA SER A 101 -9.63 -4.34 8.50
C SER A 101 -8.20 -3.80 8.33
N ILE A 102 -7.22 -4.66 8.03
CA ILE A 102 -5.81 -4.26 7.90
C ILE A 102 -5.31 -4.45 6.48
N CYS A 103 -4.63 -3.43 5.94
CA CYS A 103 -4.02 -3.46 4.61
C CYS A 103 -5.04 -3.83 3.51
N THR A 104 -4.77 -4.87 2.70
CA THR A 104 -5.67 -5.40 1.67
C THR A 104 -6.95 -6.03 2.24
N GLY A 105 -7.00 -6.31 3.54
CA GLY A 105 -8.17 -6.87 4.22
C GLY A 105 -9.39 -5.95 4.18
N ALA A 106 -9.23 -4.67 3.80
CA ALA A 106 -10.34 -3.76 3.52
C ALA A 106 -11.22 -4.24 2.34
N ALA A 107 -10.70 -5.11 1.45
CA ALA A 107 -11.47 -5.67 0.35
C ALA A 107 -12.69 -6.48 0.82
N PHE A 108 -12.60 -7.16 1.97
CA PHE A 108 -13.69 -7.98 2.48
C PHE A 108 -14.92 -7.13 2.90
N PRO A 109 -14.80 -6.17 3.84
CA PRO A 109 -15.93 -5.31 4.16
C PRO A 109 -16.38 -4.42 2.99
N ALA A 110 -15.48 -4.07 2.07
CA ALA A 110 -15.86 -3.35 0.84
C ALA A 110 -16.80 -4.19 -0.05
N ASN A 111 -16.47 -5.46 -0.31
CA ASN A 111 -17.32 -6.36 -1.11
C ASN A 111 -18.66 -6.68 -0.44
N LEU A 112 -18.74 -6.56 0.89
CA LEU A 112 -19.98 -6.68 1.66
C LEU A 112 -20.80 -5.37 1.69
N GLY A 113 -20.31 -4.29 1.08
CA GLY A 113 -20.96 -2.97 1.12
C GLY A 113 -20.94 -2.30 2.49
N ILE A 114 -20.15 -2.80 3.46
CA ILE A 114 -20.11 -2.28 4.84
C ILE A 114 -19.61 -0.83 4.90
N PHE A 115 -18.77 -0.46 3.94
CA PHE A 115 -18.22 0.88 3.88
C PHE A 115 -19.11 1.88 3.17
N ASN A 116 -20.19 1.48 2.49
CA ASN A 116 -21.06 2.38 1.73
C ASN A 116 -21.45 3.60 2.60
N ASP A 117 -21.28 4.79 2.03
CA ASP A 117 -21.49 6.10 2.69
C ASP A 117 -20.54 6.43 3.88
N ARG A 118 -19.42 5.72 4.02
CA ARG A 118 -18.41 5.97 5.09
C ARG A 118 -17.04 6.36 4.52
N TYR A 119 -16.32 7.19 5.28
CA TYR A 119 -14.92 7.52 4.99
C TYR A 119 -14.00 6.38 5.48
N CYS A 120 -13.15 5.87 4.59
CA CYS A 120 -12.26 4.75 4.87
C CYS A 120 -10.80 5.04 4.45
N THR A 121 -9.83 4.37 5.08
CA THR A 121 -8.44 4.32 4.60
C THR A 121 -8.14 2.91 4.14
N THR A 122 -7.50 2.75 2.97
CA THR A 122 -7.18 1.43 2.40
C THR A 122 -5.78 1.41 1.77
N HIS A 123 -5.27 0.24 1.44
CA HIS A 123 -4.03 0.08 0.70
C HIS A 123 -4.15 0.69 -0.71
N TRP A 124 -3.09 1.34 -1.21
CA TRP A 124 -3.10 2.04 -2.50
C TRP A 124 -3.49 1.13 -3.69
N ALA A 125 -3.07 -0.14 -3.67
CA ALA A 125 -3.37 -1.10 -4.74
C ALA A 125 -4.87 -1.48 -4.82
N PHE A 126 -5.64 -1.15 -3.78
CA PHE A 126 -7.07 -1.44 -3.69
C PHE A 126 -7.94 -0.18 -3.77
N TYR A 127 -7.33 0.98 -3.97
CA TYR A 127 -8.04 2.25 -4.07
C TYR A 127 -9.14 2.19 -5.16
N GLY A 128 -8.81 1.74 -6.37
CA GLY A 128 -9.75 1.68 -7.50
C GLY A 128 -10.91 0.68 -7.34
N GLN A 129 -10.78 -0.32 -6.46
CA GLN A 129 -11.82 -1.32 -6.21
C GLN A 129 -12.80 -0.89 -5.10
N VAL A 130 -12.36 0.02 -4.23
CA VAL A 130 -13.15 0.56 -3.12
C VAL A 130 -13.94 1.80 -3.58
N THR A 131 -13.60 2.43 -4.70
CA THR A 131 -14.12 3.74 -5.12
C THR A 131 -15.48 3.78 -5.82
N VAL A 132 -16.24 2.68 -5.93
CA VAL A 132 -17.53 2.77 -6.65
C VAL A 132 -18.53 3.70 -5.93
N ASP A 133 -18.40 3.93 -4.62
CA ASP A 133 -19.14 4.99 -3.90
C ASP A 133 -18.39 5.57 -2.66
N LEU A 134 -17.09 5.33 -2.52
CA LEU A 134 -16.36 5.63 -1.28
C LEU A 134 -15.33 6.75 -1.44
N ARG A 135 -15.43 7.75 -0.56
CA ARG A 135 -14.42 8.82 -0.37
C ARG A 135 -13.27 8.27 0.49
N CYS A 136 -12.42 7.43 -0.08
CA CYS A 136 -11.23 6.92 0.62
C CYS A 136 -9.95 7.71 0.21
N ALA A 137 -8.93 7.71 1.06
CA ALA A 137 -7.64 8.39 0.80
C ALA A 137 -6.51 7.34 0.65
N ALA A 138 -5.66 7.49 -0.37
CA ALA A 138 -4.48 6.64 -0.61
C ALA A 138 -3.18 7.37 -0.26
N ASP A 139 -2.26 6.67 0.39
CA ASP A 139 -0.95 7.18 0.80
C ASP A 139 0.03 7.27 -0.40
N ARG A 140 0.58 8.47 -0.66
CA ARG A 140 1.46 8.81 -1.80
C ARG A 140 2.90 9.18 -1.39
N THR A 141 3.37 8.82 -0.21
CA THR A 141 4.62 9.33 0.41
C THR A 141 5.97 8.80 -0.15
N LYS A 142 6.01 8.02 -1.23
CA LYS A 142 7.20 7.25 -1.65
C LYS A 142 8.42 8.06 -2.17
N GLY A 143 8.34 9.38 -2.30
CA GLY A 143 9.43 10.24 -2.81
C GLY A 143 10.45 10.72 -1.77
N ALA A 144 10.13 10.61 -0.48
CA ALA A 144 11.04 10.87 0.63
C ALA A 144 11.63 9.54 1.13
N ARG A 145 12.85 9.54 1.70
CA ARG A 145 13.41 8.38 2.43
C ARG A 145 12.29 7.66 3.20
N ARG A 146 12.27 6.33 3.12
CA ARG A 146 11.30 5.44 3.80
C ARG A 146 11.24 5.77 5.29
N THR A 147 10.41 6.73 5.64
CA THR A 147 10.04 7.08 7.01
C THR A 147 8.79 6.29 7.31
N ILE A 148 8.74 5.66 8.48
CA ILE A 148 7.71 4.68 8.86
C ILE A 148 6.41 5.41 9.27
N ALA A 149 6.09 6.55 8.66
CA ALA A 149 5.03 7.42 9.17
C ALA A 149 4.40 8.31 8.09
N SER A 150 3.09 8.44 8.22
CA SER A 150 2.25 9.38 7.48
C SER A 150 1.55 10.29 8.49
N VAL A 151 1.34 11.56 8.14
CA VAL A 151 0.74 12.55 9.04
C VAL A 151 -0.71 12.79 8.64
N VAL A 152 -1.63 12.67 9.60
CA VAL A 152 -3.05 12.99 9.43
C VAL A 152 -3.31 14.35 10.08
N THR A 153 -3.87 15.30 9.32
CA THR A 153 -4.21 16.66 9.80
C THR A 153 -5.72 16.90 9.68
N GLY A 154 -6.26 17.82 10.49
CA GLY A 154 -7.68 18.16 10.49
C GLY A 154 -8.09 18.94 11.73
N THR A 155 -9.40 19.09 11.95
CA THR A 155 -9.94 19.80 13.11
C THR A 155 -9.66 19.06 14.42
N ASN A 156 -9.70 19.75 15.55
CA ASN A 156 -9.44 19.14 16.87
C ASN A 156 -10.38 17.94 17.15
N THR A 157 -11.66 18.08 16.86
CA THR A 157 -12.65 17.00 16.98
C THR A 157 -12.31 15.79 16.10
N PHE A 158 -11.83 16.03 14.87
CA PHE A 158 -11.38 14.96 13.98
C PHE A 158 -10.11 14.28 14.50
N ILE A 159 -9.11 15.05 14.93
CA ILE A 159 -7.83 14.53 15.45
C ILE A 159 -8.02 13.71 16.72
N LYS A 160 -8.95 14.08 17.60
CA LYS A 160 -9.31 13.26 18.78
C LYS A 160 -9.81 11.87 18.39
N ARG A 161 -10.69 11.79 17.38
CA ARG A 161 -11.20 10.51 16.83
C ARG A 161 -10.10 9.73 16.12
N ALA A 162 -9.28 10.41 15.32
CA ALA A 162 -8.16 9.80 14.61
C ALA A 162 -7.11 9.22 15.57
N ASN A 163 -6.85 9.87 16.72
CA ASN A 163 -5.96 9.35 17.75
C ASN A 163 -6.51 8.09 18.43
N TRP A 164 -7.81 8.06 18.70
CA TRP A 164 -8.48 6.86 19.19
C TRP A 164 -8.32 5.70 18.21
N ALA A 165 -8.60 5.94 16.93
CA ALA A 165 -8.37 4.96 15.88
C ALA A 165 -6.89 4.54 15.81
N ARG A 166 -5.95 5.48 15.83
CA ARG A 166 -4.50 5.19 15.80
C ARG A 166 -4.07 4.30 16.96
N GLN A 167 -4.57 4.53 18.18
CA GLN A 167 -4.27 3.69 19.34
C GLN A 167 -4.81 2.28 19.15
N PHE A 168 -6.07 2.19 18.73
CA PHE A 168 -6.78 0.94 18.51
C PHE A 168 -6.16 0.09 17.38
N LEU A 169 -5.71 0.74 16.31
CA LEU A 169 -5.00 0.13 15.18
C LEU A 169 -3.57 -0.31 15.51
N GLY A 170 -3.09 -0.06 16.74
CA GLY A 170 -1.71 -0.33 17.12
C GLY A 170 -0.68 0.65 16.54
N GLY A 171 -1.13 1.77 15.97
CA GLY A 171 -0.27 2.85 15.46
C GLY A 171 0.29 3.76 16.56
N SER A 172 0.04 3.44 17.83
CA SER A 172 0.61 4.15 18.98
C SER A 172 1.97 3.60 19.38
N VAL A 173 3.01 4.28 18.92
CA VAL A 173 4.41 4.03 19.30
C VAL A 173 4.82 4.94 20.46
N ARG A 174 5.50 4.37 21.47
CA ARG A 174 5.95 5.09 22.68
C ARG A 174 7.09 6.07 22.38
N ALA A 175 8.16 5.60 21.75
CA ALA A 175 9.32 6.40 21.36
C ALA A 175 9.14 7.03 19.95
N SER A 176 7.99 7.67 19.71
CA SER A 176 7.62 8.23 18.40
C SER A 176 8.55 9.32 17.90
N GLY A 177 9.26 10.02 18.81
CA GLY A 177 10.19 11.10 18.47
C GLY A 177 11.34 10.66 17.56
N VAL A 178 11.84 9.43 17.69
CA VAL A 178 12.90 8.90 16.82
C VAL A 178 12.39 8.67 15.39
N ILE A 179 11.11 8.33 15.24
CA ILE A 179 10.45 8.11 13.95
C ILE A 179 9.99 9.44 13.35
N ALA A 180 9.55 10.38 14.17
CA ALA A 180 9.08 11.70 13.76
C ALA A 180 10.23 12.68 13.45
N GLY A 181 11.40 12.52 14.07
CA GLY A 181 12.57 13.38 13.84
C GLY A 181 12.97 13.53 12.37
N PRO A 182 13.11 12.43 11.61
CA PRO A 182 13.37 12.48 10.17
C PRO A 182 12.32 13.25 9.35
N ALA A 183 11.07 13.36 9.82
CA ALA A 183 10.02 14.10 9.11
C ALA A 183 10.37 15.59 9.01
N ARG A 184 11.05 16.16 10.02
CA ARG A 184 11.54 17.53 9.95
C ARG A 184 12.56 17.72 8.84
N VAL A 185 13.52 16.80 8.71
CA VAL A 185 14.51 16.81 7.61
C VAL A 185 13.82 16.66 6.25
N VAL A 186 12.78 15.82 6.16
CA VAL A 186 11.99 15.70 4.93
C VAL A 186 11.29 17.01 4.57
N ILE A 187 10.68 17.69 5.54
CA ILE A 187 10.00 18.97 5.32
C ILE A 187 11.03 20.05 4.94
N ASP A 188 12.03 20.25 5.79
CA ASP A 188 12.99 21.36 5.69
C ASP A 188 13.93 21.17 4.48
N ASP A 189 14.49 19.98 4.27
CA ASP A 189 15.48 19.77 3.21
C ASP A 189 14.87 19.24 1.91
N VAL A 190 13.89 18.34 2.00
CA VAL A 190 13.37 17.63 0.81
C VAL A 190 12.32 18.47 0.11
N PHE A 191 11.28 18.89 0.85
CA PHE A 191 10.20 19.69 0.28
C PHE A 191 10.61 21.16 0.11
N PHE A 192 11.05 21.83 1.18
CA PHE A 192 11.38 23.26 1.13
C PHE A 192 12.84 23.53 0.71
N GLY A 193 13.77 22.63 1.02
CA GLY A 193 15.20 22.76 0.71
C GLY A 193 15.58 22.38 -0.72
N GLY A 194 14.60 22.15 -1.60
CA GLY A 194 14.82 22.00 -3.03
C GLY A 194 15.30 20.63 -3.51
N LYS A 195 15.54 19.64 -2.63
CA LYS A 195 15.94 18.29 -3.07
C LYS A 195 14.84 17.60 -3.90
N MET A 196 13.56 17.84 -3.59
CA MET A 196 12.44 17.36 -4.41
C MET A 196 12.45 18.00 -5.80
N LYS A 197 12.70 19.32 -5.87
CA LYS A 197 12.83 20.03 -7.14
C LYS A 197 13.97 19.45 -7.98
N ALA A 198 15.13 19.18 -7.37
CA ALA A 198 16.26 18.55 -8.06
C ALA A 198 15.91 17.14 -8.62
N ALA A 199 15.07 16.37 -7.93
CA ALA A 199 14.57 15.09 -8.42
C ALA A 199 13.61 15.26 -9.62
N GLN A 200 12.72 16.26 -9.56
CA GLN A 200 11.85 16.62 -10.67
C GLN A 200 12.64 17.15 -11.88
N ASP A 201 13.69 17.94 -11.65
CA ASP A 201 14.57 18.45 -12.70
C ASP A 201 15.29 17.30 -13.43
N LYS A 202 15.74 16.27 -12.70
CA LYS A 202 16.27 15.03 -13.28
C LYS A 202 15.22 14.28 -14.11
N ALA A 203 14.00 14.16 -13.61
CA ALA A 203 12.91 13.54 -14.37
C ALA A 203 12.64 14.29 -15.68
N ARG A 204 12.58 15.62 -15.66
CA ARG A 204 12.42 16.44 -16.88
C ARG A 204 13.57 16.24 -17.87
N ARG A 205 14.81 16.17 -17.38
CA ARG A 205 15.99 15.90 -18.23
C ARG A 205 15.95 14.51 -18.85
N ALA A 206 15.58 13.49 -18.08
CA ALA A 206 15.41 12.13 -18.59
C ALA A 206 14.30 12.06 -19.65
N THR A 207 13.16 12.72 -19.40
CA THR A 207 12.07 12.82 -20.38
C THR A 207 12.53 13.49 -21.66
N ALA A 208 13.18 14.65 -21.59
CA ALA A 208 13.66 15.36 -22.78
C ALA A 208 14.65 14.50 -23.60
N LEU A 209 15.56 13.78 -22.94
CA LEU A 209 16.50 12.89 -23.64
C LEU A 209 15.77 11.74 -24.33
N TRP A 210 14.82 11.08 -23.66
CA TRP A 210 14.07 9.98 -24.26
C TRP A 210 13.21 10.44 -25.44
N GLU A 211 12.59 11.63 -25.35
CA GLU A 211 11.88 12.27 -26.47
C GLU A 211 12.81 12.56 -27.65
N GLU A 212 13.99 13.14 -27.39
CA GLU A 212 15.00 13.46 -28.41
C GLU A 212 15.47 12.20 -29.17
N LEU A 213 15.57 11.08 -28.45
CA LEU A 213 15.92 9.78 -29.01
C LEU A 213 14.78 9.10 -29.78
N GLY A 214 13.58 9.70 -29.82
CA GLY A 214 12.40 9.19 -30.53
C GLY A 214 11.48 8.31 -29.68
N GLY A 215 11.73 8.22 -28.38
CA GLY A 215 10.91 7.46 -27.44
C GLY A 215 9.57 8.14 -27.13
N LYS A 216 8.58 7.33 -26.76
CA LYS A 216 7.22 7.75 -26.38
C LYS A 216 6.93 7.50 -24.91
N PHE A 217 5.83 8.10 -24.44
CA PHE A 217 5.39 8.04 -23.05
C PHE A 217 3.93 7.66 -22.96
N THR A 218 3.58 6.90 -21.92
CA THR A 218 2.19 6.57 -21.60
C THR A 218 1.49 7.74 -20.92
N THR A 219 2.25 8.58 -20.21
CA THR A 219 1.74 9.73 -19.47
C THR A 219 2.79 10.83 -19.43
N LYS A 220 2.35 12.08 -19.53
CA LYS A 220 3.22 13.25 -19.44
C LYS A 220 3.96 13.28 -18.09
N THR A 221 5.25 13.59 -18.12
CA THR A 221 6.05 13.83 -16.92
C THR A 221 5.69 15.17 -16.29
N GLU A 222 5.01 15.14 -15.14
CA GLU A 222 4.64 16.34 -14.38
C GLU A 222 5.42 16.48 -13.06
N THR A 223 5.97 15.38 -12.56
CA THR A 223 6.61 15.30 -11.24
C THR A 223 8.00 14.70 -11.35
N ASN A 224 8.38 13.82 -10.44
CA ASN A 224 9.62 13.07 -10.44
C ASN A 224 9.45 11.65 -11.02
N MET A 225 8.31 11.39 -11.65
CA MET A 225 7.95 10.10 -12.24
C MET A 225 7.95 10.20 -13.77
N VAL A 226 8.57 9.22 -14.43
CA VAL A 226 8.62 9.13 -15.89
C VAL A 226 7.98 7.80 -16.31
N TRP A 227 7.08 7.86 -17.28
CA TRP A 227 6.29 6.73 -17.78
C TRP A 227 6.62 6.46 -19.24
N LEU A 228 7.62 5.62 -19.48
CA LEU A 228 8.05 5.24 -20.82
C LEU A 228 7.00 4.31 -21.44
N ASP A 229 6.61 4.60 -22.67
CA ASP A 229 5.83 3.67 -23.50
C ASP A 229 6.82 2.80 -24.28
N ILE A 230 7.22 1.67 -23.71
CA ILE A 230 8.21 0.76 -24.31
C ILE A 230 7.73 0.29 -25.70
N PRO A 231 6.52 -0.29 -25.87
CA PRO A 231 6.01 -0.69 -27.18
C PRO A 231 5.84 0.50 -28.13
N GLY A 232 5.32 1.63 -27.65
CA GLY A 232 5.11 2.83 -28.48
C GLY A 232 6.41 3.47 -28.95
N SER A 233 7.52 3.23 -28.26
CA SER A 233 8.88 3.62 -28.64
C SER A 233 9.54 2.66 -29.63
N GLY A 234 8.85 1.61 -30.08
CA GLY A 234 9.38 0.62 -31.02
C GLY A 234 10.26 -0.46 -30.37
N LEU A 235 10.20 -0.60 -29.05
CA LEU A 235 10.97 -1.57 -28.29
C LEU A 235 10.09 -2.74 -27.84
N THR A 236 10.66 -3.94 -27.77
CA THR A 236 10.05 -5.05 -27.03
C THR A 236 10.50 -5.01 -25.58
N LEU A 237 9.70 -5.61 -24.69
CA LEU A 237 10.05 -5.66 -23.27
C LEU A 237 11.31 -6.50 -23.03
N GLU A 238 11.46 -7.58 -23.77
CA GLU A 238 12.61 -8.49 -23.69
C GLU A 238 13.90 -7.76 -24.04
N HIS A 239 13.90 -6.99 -25.12
CA HIS A 239 15.07 -6.21 -25.52
C HIS A 239 15.37 -5.09 -24.53
N TYR A 240 14.35 -4.42 -23.99
CA TYR A 240 14.52 -3.40 -22.95
C TYR A 240 15.23 -3.98 -21.71
N ILE A 241 14.83 -5.18 -21.28
CA ILE A 241 15.44 -5.89 -20.14
C ILE A 241 16.85 -6.39 -20.46
N GLU A 242 17.06 -6.90 -21.68
CA GLU A 242 18.38 -7.34 -22.15
C GLU A 242 19.38 -6.17 -22.10
N VAL A 243 19.02 -5.02 -22.67
CA VAL A 243 19.85 -3.82 -22.62
C VAL A 243 20.04 -3.35 -21.17
N GLU A 244 19.01 -3.40 -20.32
CA GLU A 244 19.13 -3.01 -18.91
C GLU A 244 20.23 -3.80 -18.19
N SER A 245 20.37 -5.09 -18.49
CA SER A 245 21.34 -5.98 -17.84
C SER A 245 22.81 -5.59 -18.05
N ASP A 246 23.10 -4.80 -19.10
CA ASP A 246 24.44 -4.29 -19.40
C ASP A 246 24.79 -3.02 -18.61
N PHE A 247 23.82 -2.41 -17.92
CA PHE A 247 24.01 -1.16 -17.17
C PHE A 247 23.90 -1.38 -15.67
N PRO A 248 24.64 -0.60 -14.85
CA PRO A 248 24.59 -0.68 -13.38
C PRO A 248 23.36 0.04 -12.82
N ILE A 249 22.18 -0.23 -13.36
CA ILE A 249 20.90 0.35 -12.97
C ILE A 249 19.89 -0.75 -12.67
N ASN A 250 18.89 -0.43 -11.85
CA ASN A 250 17.77 -1.33 -11.59
C ASN A 250 16.49 -0.53 -11.82
N ILE A 251 15.82 -0.81 -12.93
CA ILE A 251 14.69 -0.07 -13.44
C ILE A 251 13.52 -1.00 -13.73
N GLY A 252 12.75 -1.27 -12.65
CA GLY A 252 11.33 -1.52 -12.79
C GLY A 252 10.90 -2.96 -12.66
N GLU A 253 11.46 -3.74 -11.74
CA GLU A 253 10.66 -4.82 -11.16
C GLU A 253 9.62 -4.23 -10.18
N PRO A 254 8.32 -4.57 -10.27
CA PRO A 254 7.65 -5.43 -11.27
C PRO A 254 7.00 -4.67 -12.45
N ILE A 255 7.20 -3.36 -12.58
CA ILE A 255 6.59 -2.54 -13.65
C ILE A 255 7.70 -1.83 -14.44
N HIS A 256 8.10 -2.44 -15.56
CA HIS A 256 9.06 -1.87 -16.49
C HIS A 256 8.49 -0.62 -17.18
N GLY A 257 9.37 0.33 -17.49
CA GLY A 257 9.00 1.63 -18.08
C GLY A 257 8.50 2.68 -17.08
N ARG A 258 8.30 2.33 -15.81
CA ARG A 258 7.93 3.30 -14.76
C ARG A 258 9.12 3.67 -13.88
N LEU A 259 9.68 4.84 -14.13
CA LEU A 259 10.87 5.34 -13.45
C LEU A 259 10.50 6.34 -12.34
N PHE A 260 11.14 6.21 -11.19
CA PHE A 260 11.02 7.16 -10.08
C PHE A 260 12.37 7.81 -9.83
N LEU A 261 12.48 9.10 -10.14
CA LEU A 261 13.68 9.85 -9.87
C LEU A 261 13.56 10.43 -8.45
N HIS A 262 14.49 10.08 -7.56
CA HIS A 262 14.53 10.66 -6.21
C HIS A 262 15.85 11.38 -5.98
N TYR A 263 15.91 12.25 -4.97
CA TYR A 263 17.05 13.14 -4.76
C TYR A 263 18.36 12.42 -4.44
N GLN A 264 18.32 11.14 -4.06
CA GLN A 264 19.52 10.35 -3.78
C GLN A 264 20.12 9.69 -5.03
N ILE A 265 19.43 9.73 -6.18
CA ILE A 265 20.01 9.29 -7.45
C ILE A 265 21.19 10.20 -7.74
N THR A 266 22.40 9.66 -7.77
CA THR A 266 23.62 10.43 -8.00
C THR A 266 23.69 10.88 -9.46
N ASN A 267 24.58 11.83 -9.77
CA ASN A 267 24.81 12.22 -11.15
C ASN A 267 25.39 11.06 -11.98
N GLN A 268 26.19 10.18 -11.36
CA GLN A 268 26.70 8.97 -11.99
C GLN A 268 25.59 7.98 -12.33
N ALA A 269 24.66 7.71 -11.41
CA ALA A 269 23.51 6.85 -11.68
C ALA A 269 22.59 7.46 -12.75
N PHE A 270 22.42 8.79 -12.73
CA PHE A 270 21.67 9.49 -13.77
C PHE A 270 22.36 9.43 -15.15
N ALA A 271 23.69 9.50 -15.20
CA ALA A 271 24.44 9.31 -16.44
C ALA A 271 24.25 7.89 -16.99
N ALA A 272 24.37 6.87 -16.13
CA ALA A 272 24.10 5.48 -16.53
C ALA A 272 22.68 5.28 -17.07
N LEU A 273 21.68 5.98 -16.52
CA LEU A 273 20.32 5.99 -17.08
C LEU A 273 20.27 6.64 -18.48
N CYS A 274 21.03 7.70 -18.71
CA CYS A 274 21.11 8.35 -20.03
C CYS A 274 21.79 7.44 -21.06
N ASP A 275 22.87 6.77 -20.68
CA ASP A 275 23.58 5.83 -21.54
C ASP A 275 22.69 4.62 -21.87
N PHE A 276 21.92 4.13 -20.89
CA PHE A 276 20.90 3.10 -21.10
C PHE A 276 19.84 3.54 -22.13
N PHE A 277 19.30 4.77 -22.02
CA PHE A 277 18.35 5.29 -23.01
C PHE A 277 18.93 5.33 -24.43
N GLN A 278 20.20 5.72 -24.56
CA GLN A 278 20.89 5.70 -25.84
C GLN A 278 21.07 4.27 -26.36
N GLY A 279 21.45 3.33 -25.49
CA GLY A 279 21.55 1.90 -25.81
C GLY A 279 20.23 1.33 -26.34
N CYS A 280 19.10 1.70 -25.73
CA CYS A 280 17.78 1.25 -26.19
C CYS A 280 17.40 1.81 -27.56
N LEU A 281 17.58 3.12 -27.81
CA LEU A 281 16.95 3.78 -28.97
C LEU A 281 17.91 4.13 -30.13
N GLN A 282 19.22 4.28 -29.90
CA GLN A 282 20.16 4.60 -30.98
C GLN A 282 20.55 3.37 -31.82
N VAL A 283 20.50 2.17 -31.25
CA VAL A 283 20.77 0.91 -31.99
C VAL A 283 19.68 0.64 -33.04
N PHE A 284 18.47 1.21 -32.89
CA PHE A 284 17.36 1.07 -33.85
C PHE A 284 17.41 2.00 -35.07
N LYS A 285 18.45 2.83 -35.25
CA LYS A 285 18.72 3.47 -36.56
C LYS A 285 19.31 2.49 -37.58
N LYS A 286 18.83 1.24 -37.64
CA LYS A 286 19.06 0.38 -38.80
C LYS A 286 18.19 0.91 -39.95
N PRO A 287 18.73 1.02 -41.18
CA PRO A 287 17.97 1.53 -42.31
C PRO A 287 16.77 0.63 -42.58
N ILE A 288 15.61 1.24 -42.78
CA ILE A 288 14.44 0.57 -43.33
C ILE A 288 14.86 0.03 -44.70
N PRO A 289 14.77 -1.29 -44.96
CA PRO A 289 15.10 -1.84 -46.27
C PRO A 289 14.14 -1.24 -47.31
N ALA A 290 14.71 -0.87 -48.47
CA ALA A 290 14.02 -0.33 -49.62
C ALA A 290 12.94 -1.27 -50.17
#